data_AF-A0A8J8E2A8-F1
#
_entry.id   AF-A0A8J8E2A8-F1
#
_cell.length_a   1.000
_cell.length_b   1.000
_cell.length_c   1.000
_cell.angle_alpha   90.00
_cell.angle_beta   90.00
_cell.angle_gamma   90.00
#
_symmetry.space_group_name_H-M   'P 1'
#
loop_
_entity.id
_entity.type
_entity.pdbx_description
1 polymer ?
#
loop_
_entity_poly.entity_id
_entity_poly.type
_entity_poly.pdbx_seq_one_letter_code
_entity_poly.pdbx_strand_id
1 'polypeptide(L)'
;MKRTLAFLSLLFILGALLYIANPDYGLKFGLGGDDWKNLRYTDDYYITHGVEEVGGTNIVTDIVFDYRGYDTLGEATVLFTAIAGAVVLLRPWRRDEE
;
A
#
# COMPACT_ATOMS: atom_id res chain seq x y z
N MET A 1 6.24 -5.92 -34.01
CA MET A 1 5.86 -4.50 -33.78
C MET A 1 5.17 -4.29 -32.42
N LYS A 2 4.09 -5.00 -32.05
CA LYS A 2 3.41 -4.80 -30.76
C LYS A 2 4.31 -4.93 -29.52
N ARG A 3 5.16 -5.97 -29.45
CA ARG A 3 6.13 -6.15 -28.35
C ARG A 3 7.16 -5.02 -28.28
N THR A 4 7.63 -4.55 -29.43
CA THR A 4 8.58 -3.44 -29.54
C THR A 4 7.95 -2.14 -29.04
N LEU A 5 6.72 -1.84 -29.44
CA LEU A 5 5.98 -0.67 -28.96
C LEU A 5 5.72 -0.75 -27.45
N ALA A 6 5.34 -1.92 -26.93
CA ALA A 6 5.14 -2.12 -25.50
C ALA A 6 6.43 -1.92 -24.68
N PHE A 7 7.57 -2.37 -25.20
CA PHE A 7 8.86 -2.18 -24.57
C PHE A 7 9.28 -0.71 -24.57
N LEU A 8 9.11 -0.02 -25.70
CA LEU A 8 9.39 1.41 -25.80
C LEU A 8 8.49 2.24 -24.89
N SER A 9 7.21 1.90 -24.78
CA SER A 9 6.29 2.57 -23.85
C SER A 9 6.68 2.33 -22.40
N LEU A 10 7.10 1.11 -22.04
CA LEU A 10 7.55 0.80 -20.69
C LEU A 10 8.80 1.58 -20.32
N LEU A 11 9.80 1.62 -21.21
CA LEU A 11 11.03 2.38 -21.02
C LEU A 11 10.75 3.87 -20.85
N PHE A 12 9.85 4.41 -21.67
CA PHE A 12 9.47 5.82 -21.59
C PHE A 12 8.81 6.14 -20.24
N ILE A 13 7.83 5.34 -19.82
CA ILE A 13 7.12 5.54 -18.54
C ILE A 13 8.10 5.41 -17.37
N LEU A 14 8.92 4.37 -17.35
CA LEU A 14 9.90 4.15 -16.28
C LEU A 14 10.92 5.30 -16.23
N GLY A 15 11.45 5.71 -17.38
CA GLY A 15 12.39 6.83 -17.46
C GLY A 15 11.78 8.14 -16.97
N ALA A 16 10.54 8.42 -17.34
CA ALA A 16 9.81 9.60 -16.86
C ALA A 16 9.57 9.55 -15.35
N LEU A 17 9.16 8.41 -14.80
CA LEU A 17 8.95 8.23 -13.36
C LEU A 17 10.25 8.42 -12.58
N LEU A 18 11.37 7.85 -13.04
CA LEU A 18 12.67 8.01 -12.41
C LEU A 18 13.18 9.46 -12.47
N TYR A 19 12.94 10.14 -13.58
CA TYR A 19 13.30 11.56 -13.73
C TYR A 19 12.52 12.45 -12.75
N ILE A 20 11.21 12.23 -12.62
CA ILE A 20 10.35 12.96 -11.68
C ILE A 20 10.70 12.63 -10.22
N ALA A 21 11.08 11.38 -9.94
CA ALA A 21 11.49 10.96 -8.61
C ALA A 21 12.85 11.53 -8.16
N ASN A 22 13.60 12.19 -9.05
CA ASN A 22 14.87 12.82 -8.71
C ASN A 22 14.66 13.91 -7.62
N PRO A 23 15.46 13.91 -6.53
CA PRO A 23 15.39 14.90 -5.47
C PRO A 23 15.49 16.37 -5.91
N ASP A 24 16.15 16.66 -7.04
CA ASP A 24 16.31 18.02 -7.55
C ASP A 24 14.98 18.62 -8.07
N TYR A 25 14.04 17.78 -8.48
CA TYR A 25 12.77 18.20 -9.09
C TYR A 25 11.52 17.66 -8.39
N GLY A 26 11.67 16.68 -7.50
CA GLY A 26 10.56 15.96 -6.90
C GLY A 26 10.80 15.56 -5.45
N LEU A 27 11.04 14.27 -5.21
CA LEU A 27 11.05 13.69 -3.86
C LEU A 27 12.38 13.98 -3.14
N LYS A 28 12.34 14.85 -2.13
CA LYS A 28 13.50 15.08 -1.25
C LYS A 28 13.74 13.87 -0.33
N PHE A 29 14.98 13.41 -0.30
CA PHE A 29 15.45 12.41 0.67
C PHE A 29 16.05 13.09 1.90
N GLY A 30 15.82 12.54 3.09
CA GLY A 30 16.38 13.08 4.34
C GLY A 30 15.75 14.40 4.79
N LEU A 31 14.42 14.48 4.79
CA LEU A 31 13.68 15.64 5.30
C LEU A 31 14.05 15.95 6.76
N GLY A 32 14.13 17.24 7.11
CA GLY A 32 14.39 17.70 8.46
C GLY A 32 14.02 19.17 8.64
N GLY A 33 14.00 19.65 9.88
CA GLY A 33 13.64 21.03 10.20
C GLY A 33 12.20 21.37 9.78
N ASP A 34 12.02 22.54 9.18
CA ASP A 34 10.70 23.03 8.76
C ASP A 34 10.06 22.17 7.66
N ASP A 35 10.86 21.53 6.82
CA ASP A 35 10.37 20.66 5.76
C ASP A 35 9.60 19.44 6.32
N TRP A 36 9.99 18.93 7.50
CA TRP A 36 9.26 17.82 8.16
C TRP A 36 7.85 18.26 8.54
N LYS A 37 7.72 19.42 9.18
CA LYS A 37 6.41 19.95 9.59
C LYS A 37 5.54 20.32 8.40
N ASN A 38 6.13 20.81 7.31
CA ASN A 38 5.37 21.20 6.13
C ASN A 38 4.90 20.01 5.29
N LEU A 39 5.70 18.93 5.19
CA LEU A 39 5.44 17.80 4.29
C LEU A 39 4.93 16.53 4.99
N ARG A 40 5.08 16.43 6.32
CA ARG A 40 4.78 15.23 7.14
C ARG A 40 3.98 15.57 8.40
N TYR A 41 3.22 16.66 8.40
CA TYR A 41 2.41 17.09 9.55
C TYR A 41 1.45 16.01 10.07
N THR A 42 0.87 15.18 9.19
CA THR A 42 -0.02 14.09 9.61
C THR A 42 0.74 13.00 10.36
N ASP A 43 1.96 12.67 9.92
CA ASP A 43 2.79 11.67 10.59
C ASP A 43 3.22 12.17 11.97
N ASP A 44 3.57 13.47 12.05
CA ASP A 44 3.87 14.17 13.30
C ASP A 44 2.70 14.09 14.28
N TYR A 45 1.45 14.27 13.80
CA TYR A 45 0.24 14.14 14.63
C TYR A 45 0.11 12.73 15.22
N TYR A 46 0.21 11.68 14.40
CA TYR A 46 0.10 10.30 14.89
C TYR A 46 1.18 9.95 15.90
N ILE A 47 2.42 10.41 15.69
CA ILE A 47 3.53 10.18 16.62
C ILE A 47 3.30 10.89 17.96
N THR A 48 2.74 12.11 17.93
CA THR A 48 2.58 12.95 19.12
C THR A 48 1.34 12.59 19.95
N HIS A 49 0.23 12.18 19.31
CA HIS A 49 -1.05 11.96 20.00
C HIS A 49 -1.45 10.48 20.07
N GLY A 50 -0.86 9.59 19.26
CA GLY A 50 -1.35 8.23 19.08
C GLY A 50 -1.40 7.39 20.37
N VAL A 51 -0.43 7.57 21.27
CA VAL A 51 -0.43 6.85 22.56
C VAL A 51 -1.59 7.27 23.46
N GLU A 52 -1.96 8.56 23.44
CA GLU A 52 -3.05 9.08 24.29
C GLU A 52 -4.42 8.77 23.69
N GLU A 53 -4.55 8.81 22.36
CA GLU A 53 -5.81 8.56 21.66
C GLU A 53 -6.16 7.06 21.57
N VAL A 54 -5.18 6.21 21.25
CA VAL A 54 -5.39 4.77 21.00
C VAL A 54 -4.98 3.90 22.18
N GLY A 55 -4.00 4.35 22.99
CA GLY A 55 -3.50 3.62 24.15
C GLY A 55 -2.37 2.63 23.85
N GLY A 56 -2.03 2.41 22.58
CA GLY A 56 -0.91 1.58 22.17
C GLY A 56 0.42 2.34 22.22
N THR A 57 1.52 1.63 22.49
CA THR A 57 2.88 2.21 22.37
C THR A 57 3.48 1.99 20.99
N ASN A 58 2.78 1.28 20.11
CA ASN A 58 3.23 0.97 18.75
C ASN A 58 2.36 1.72 17.74
N ILE A 59 2.82 2.89 17.36
CA ILE A 59 2.11 3.80 16.45
C ILE A 59 1.77 3.14 15.11
N VAL A 60 2.59 2.22 14.61
CA VAL A 60 2.30 1.53 13.34
C VAL A 60 1.06 0.65 13.48
N THR A 61 0.96 -0.13 14.55
CA THR A 61 -0.23 -0.96 14.78
C THR A 61 -1.45 -0.13 15.13
N ASP A 62 -1.28 0.96 15.86
CA ASP A 62 -2.37 1.87 16.22
C ASP A 62 -2.98 2.51 14.97
N ILE A 63 -2.15 2.96 14.02
CA ILE A 63 -2.63 3.47 12.73
C ILE A 63 -3.36 2.40 11.94
N VAL A 64 -2.76 1.22 11.76
CA VAL A 64 -3.30 0.19 10.87
C VAL A 64 -4.60 -0.41 11.43
N PHE A 65 -4.73 -0.57 12.75
CA PHE A 65 -5.91 -1.20 13.35
C PHE A 65 -6.98 -0.24 13.87
N ASP A 66 -6.62 0.97 14.30
CA ASP A 66 -7.59 1.93 14.85
C ASP A 66 -7.93 3.03 13.84
N TYR A 67 -7.02 3.98 13.59
CA TYR A 67 -7.28 5.11 12.66
C TYR A 67 -7.65 4.66 11.25
N ARG A 68 -7.01 3.60 10.74
CA ARG A 68 -7.19 3.05 9.40
C ARG A 68 -7.63 1.59 9.41
N GLY A 69 -8.32 1.16 10.47
CA GLY A 69 -8.79 -0.22 10.60
C GLY A 69 -9.70 -0.70 9.46
N TYR A 70 -10.38 0.21 8.77
CA TYR A 70 -11.20 -0.13 7.61
C TYR A 70 -10.38 -0.65 6.41
N ASP A 71 -9.15 -0.15 6.22
CA ASP A 71 -8.26 -0.64 5.17
C ASP A 71 -7.83 -2.09 5.48
N THR A 72 -7.49 -2.40 6.73
CA THR A 72 -7.14 -3.76 7.18
C THR A 72 -8.33 -4.73 7.14
N LEU A 73 -9.55 -4.26 7.41
CA LEU A 73 -10.76 -5.06 7.15
C LEU A 73 -10.88 -5.42 5.66
N GLY A 74 -10.56 -4.47 4.79
CA GLY A 74 -10.45 -4.70 3.35
C GLY A 74 -9.39 -5.74 2.99
N GLU A 75 -8.18 -5.63 3.56
CA GLU A 75 -7.10 -6.61 3.36
C GLU A 75 -7.53 -8.02 3.78
N ALA A 76 -8.15 -8.17 4.95
CA ALA A 76 -8.69 -9.43 5.43
C ALA A 76 -9.77 -9.99 4.49
N THR A 77 -10.63 -9.13 3.96
CA THR A 77 -11.68 -9.50 2.99
C THR A 77 -11.06 -9.98 1.66
N VAL A 78 -10.01 -9.31 1.18
CA VAL A 78 -9.28 -9.73 -0.04
C VAL A 78 -8.65 -11.10 0.17
N LEU A 79 -7.97 -11.34 1.29
CA LEU A 79 -7.37 -12.65 1.58
C LEU A 79 -8.43 -13.74 1.72
N PHE A 80 -9.52 -13.46 2.43
CA PHE A 80 -10.63 -14.40 2.58
C PHE A 80 -11.24 -14.79 1.24
N THR A 81 -11.56 -13.81 0.39
CA THR A 81 -12.16 -14.06 -0.93
C THR A 81 -11.19 -14.75 -1.89
N ALA A 82 -9.89 -14.44 -1.83
CA ALA A 82 -8.87 -15.12 -2.62
C ALA A 82 -8.78 -16.62 -2.28
N ILE A 83 -8.73 -16.95 -0.98
CA ILE A 83 -8.69 -18.35 -0.54
C ILE A 83 -10.01 -19.06 -0.84
N ALA A 84 -11.15 -18.42 -0.55
CA ALA A 84 -12.46 -18.99 -0.86
C ALA A 84 -12.60 -19.28 -2.37
N GLY A 85 -12.17 -18.36 -3.23
CA GLY A 85 -12.16 -18.53 -4.68
C GLY A 85 -11.27 -19.69 -5.13
N ALA A 86 -10.04 -19.78 -4.59
CA ALA A 86 -9.13 -20.88 -4.90
C ALA A 86 -9.71 -22.25 -4.50
N VAL A 87 -10.32 -22.36 -3.32
CA VAL A 87 -10.96 -23.60 -2.84
C VAL A 87 -12.13 -23.99 -3.74
N VAL A 88 -12.97 -23.04 -4.15
CA VAL A 88 -14.10 -23.30 -5.05
C VAL A 88 -13.62 -23.81 -6.41
N LEU A 89 -12.54 -23.25 -6.96
CA LEU A 89 -11.97 -23.66 -8.24
C LEU A 89 -11.33 -25.06 -8.19
N LEU A 90 -10.75 -25.43 -7.04
CA LEU A 90 -10.04 -26.71 -6.86
C LEU A 90 -10.93 -27.84 -6.31
N ARG A 91 -12.22 -27.59 -6.07
CA ARG A 91 -13.14 -28.63 -5.56
C ARG A 91 -13.24 -29.81 -6.55
N PRO A 92 -13.29 -31.06 -6.07
CA PRO A 92 -13.52 -32.21 -6.94
C PRO A 92 -14.83 -32.06 -7.71
N TRP A 93 -14.83 -32.47 -8.98
CA TRP A 93 -16.07 -32.59 -9.72
C TRP A 93 -16.90 -33.73 -9.12
N ARG A 94 -18.19 -33.47 -8.92
CA ARG A 94 -19.13 -34.49 -8.49
C ARG A 94 -19.09 -35.61 -9.53
N ARG A 95 -18.64 -36.79 -9.12
CA ARG A 95 -18.89 -38.01 -9.89
C ARG A 95 -20.32 -38.39 -9.59
N ASP A 96 -21.15 -38.44 -10.62
CA ASP A 96 -22.46 -39.05 -10.48
C ASP A 96 -22.22 -40.55 -10.24
N GLU A 97 -22.66 -41.03 -9.09
CA GLU A 97 -22.66 -42.46 -8.77
C GLU A 97 -23.77 -43.09 -9.62
N GLU A 98 -23.39 -43.94 -10.58
CA GLU A 98 -24.27 -44.92 -11.22
C GLU A 98 -24.55 -46.10 -10.28
#